data_AF-A0A7W1K3A3-F1
#
_entry.id   AF-A0A7W1K3A3-F1
#
_cell.length_a   1.000
_cell.length_b   1.000
_cell.length_c   1.000
_cell.angle_alpha   90.00
_cell.angle_beta   90.00
_cell.angle_gamma   90.00
#
_symmetry.space_group_name_H-M   'P 1'
#
loop_
_entity.id
_entity.type
_entity.pdbx_description
1 polymer ?
#
loop_
_entity_poly.entity_id
_entity_poly.type
_entity_poly.pdbx_seq_one_letter_code
_entity_poly.pdbx_strand_id
1 'polypeptide(L)'
;MRNRTARRIARSIWGVTLALMLLVGPLIYLNRSTLSAKNGELIFLPAFLLSILVYSTVGALIASRQNRNPIGWALGWIGLGLALDLLASNYAARALVVAPGSLPFGTFAAWLQGWVGVPALSAITPVFLLFPTGSVPSRRWRPVLWLAIGAAAVGTLAWALKPGVINQSLGNVGRLLDENPLGVGHVGGVFDALVVASSIASVVAGAAAIFSIVVRFRRARGDERQQIRWLALVGAAAAMAFIVGLGVGVTVCSGDSSTGPCETFGTIAFTIFFLCLSLGIPIACGIAILKYRLWDLDLVIKKTVVALVLATVIAAIAIVSGLTVGQFALWESTAKPVTALVGIALGLLFVPLLRLSRRISGRVVYGRRATPYEVLTEFSGRVGESYSAVDVLPRMAQVLAQGTGAAQARIWLRIGETMRPAAAWPETRDTDPDPVPVEGDSLPDLGEQAVEVRHQGELLGALSIEMPANDPLDPGRDRLVRDLASQAGFALRNVRLVEEVRASRRRIVTAQDERAKALERNIHDGAQQQLVALSVKLRLAQGLVKKDPDKAENMLGELQTESQDALENLRDLARGIYPPVLADKGLVAALETQARRAAVPITFDVDGVGRYPRDVEAAVYF
;
A
#
# COMPACT_ATOMS: atom_id res chain seq x y z
N MET A 1 27.13 19.31 0.31
CA MET A 1 27.05 19.07 -1.17
C MET A 1 25.68 19.50 -1.70
N ARG A 2 25.62 20.22 -2.84
CA ARG A 2 24.34 20.43 -3.58
C ARG A 2 23.81 19.07 -4.06
N ASN A 3 22.49 18.86 -4.02
CA ASN A 3 21.84 17.59 -4.42
C ASN A 3 22.24 17.10 -5.82
N ARG A 4 22.50 18.03 -6.76
CA ARG A 4 22.95 17.70 -8.12
C ARG A 4 24.37 17.10 -8.15
N THR A 5 25.29 17.58 -7.32
CA THR A 5 26.68 17.09 -7.26
C THR A 5 26.73 15.68 -6.68
N ALA A 6 26.04 15.45 -5.55
CA ALA A 6 25.97 14.13 -4.93
C ALA A 6 25.37 13.08 -5.88
N ARG A 7 24.33 13.44 -6.64
CA ARG A 7 23.71 12.57 -7.65
C ARG A 7 24.66 12.21 -8.79
N ARG A 8 25.50 13.15 -9.25
CA ARG A 8 26.51 12.87 -10.28
C ARG A 8 27.60 11.94 -9.75
N ILE A 9 28.10 12.19 -8.54
CA ILE A 9 29.14 11.35 -7.91
C ILE A 9 28.61 9.93 -7.66
N ALA A 10 27.40 9.78 -7.15
CA ALA A 10 26.80 8.45 -6.92
C ALA A 10 26.67 7.65 -8.23
N ARG A 11 26.26 8.31 -9.32
CA ARG A 11 26.17 7.70 -10.66
C ARG A 11 27.55 7.40 -11.26
N SER A 12 28.54 8.26 -11.02
CA SER A 12 29.90 7.99 -11.51
C SER A 12 30.54 6.83 -10.78
N ILE A 13 30.37 6.71 -9.46
CA ILE A 13 30.82 5.55 -8.69
C ILE A 13 30.19 4.28 -9.26
N TRP A 14 28.86 4.27 -9.46
CA TRP A 14 28.17 3.14 -10.06
C TRP A 14 28.65 2.79 -11.47
N GLY A 15 28.82 3.80 -12.33
CA GLY A 15 29.32 3.62 -13.70
C GLY A 15 30.74 3.07 -13.74
N VAL A 16 31.61 3.55 -12.84
CA VAL A 16 32.98 3.03 -12.66
C VAL A 16 32.93 1.58 -12.19
N THR A 17 32.11 1.25 -11.18
CA THR A 17 31.96 -0.15 -10.72
C THR A 17 31.52 -1.08 -11.85
N LEU A 18 30.56 -0.66 -12.68
CA LEU A 18 30.13 -1.44 -13.85
C LEU A 18 31.23 -1.59 -14.90
N ALA A 19 31.98 -0.53 -15.19
CA ALA A 19 33.10 -0.58 -16.11
C ALA A 19 34.18 -1.56 -15.62
N LEU A 20 34.51 -1.52 -14.32
CA LEU A 20 35.43 -2.48 -13.70
C LEU A 20 34.92 -3.92 -13.83
N MET A 21 33.62 -4.17 -13.58
CA MET A 21 33.04 -5.50 -13.74
C MET A 21 33.06 -5.99 -15.20
N LEU A 22 32.85 -5.11 -16.18
CA LEU A 22 32.93 -5.46 -17.60
C LEU A 22 34.36 -5.84 -18.02
N LEU A 23 35.38 -5.16 -17.46
CA LEU A 23 36.79 -5.47 -17.70
C LEU A 23 37.24 -6.80 -17.07
N VAL A 24 36.59 -7.21 -15.98
CA VAL A 24 36.87 -8.49 -15.32
C VAL A 24 36.47 -9.69 -16.19
N GLY A 25 35.39 -9.62 -16.96
CA GLY A 25 34.88 -10.74 -17.76
C GLY A 25 35.90 -11.36 -18.73
N PRO A 26 36.56 -10.56 -19.60
CA PRO A 26 37.64 -11.03 -20.46
C PRO A 26 38.81 -11.63 -19.69
N LEU A 27 39.21 -11.04 -18.56
CA LEU A 27 40.31 -11.55 -17.74
C LEU A 27 39.99 -12.91 -17.12
N ILE A 28 38.76 -13.10 -16.61
CA ILE A 28 38.29 -14.41 -16.13
C ILE A 28 38.34 -15.44 -17.25
N TYR A 29 37.90 -15.08 -18.46
CA TYR A 29 37.95 -15.96 -19.61
C TYR A 29 39.38 -16.34 -20.00
N LEU A 30 40.30 -15.38 -20.00
CA LEU A 30 41.72 -15.60 -20.32
C LEU A 30 42.47 -16.37 -19.22
N ASN A 31 42.03 -16.26 -17.96
CA ASN A 31 42.60 -16.97 -16.81
C ASN A 31 41.96 -18.32 -16.52
N ARG A 32 41.08 -18.80 -17.42
CA ARG A 32 40.30 -20.03 -17.22
C ARG A 32 41.14 -21.26 -16.88
N SER A 33 42.35 -21.38 -17.43
CA SER A 33 43.25 -22.52 -17.21
C SER A 33 43.76 -22.63 -15.78
N THR A 34 43.84 -21.51 -15.06
CA THR A 34 44.33 -21.43 -13.67
C THR A 34 43.18 -21.49 -12.67
N LEU A 35 42.04 -20.87 -13.01
CA LEU A 35 40.80 -20.92 -12.20
C LEU A 35 40.17 -22.33 -12.17
N SER A 36 40.34 -23.10 -13.25
CA SER A 36 39.83 -24.47 -13.39
C SER A 36 40.41 -25.49 -12.38
N ALA A 37 41.49 -25.15 -11.67
CA ALA A 37 42.16 -26.05 -10.73
C ALA A 37 41.61 -25.98 -9.28
N LYS A 38 40.77 -24.99 -8.94
CA LYS A 38 40.16 -24.85 -7.60
C LYS A 38 38.65 -24.99 -7.66
N ASN A 39 38.15 -26.21 -7.43
CA ASN A 39 36.72 -26.57 -7.48
C ASN A 39 35.79 -25.70 -6.60
N GLY A 40 36.31 -24.98 -5.60
CA GLY A 40 35.52 -24.09 -4.73
C GLY A 40 35.18 -22.72 -5.33
N GLU A 41 36.02 -22.14 -6.19
CA GLU A 41 35.86 -20.74 -6.65
C GLU A 41 34.70 -20.54 -7.64
N LEU A 42 34.28 -21.59 -8.35
CA LEU A 42 33.17 -21.53 -9.31
C LEU A 42 31.80 -21.25 -8.67
N ILE A 43 31.61 -21.63 -7.41
CA ILE A 43 30.34 -21.38 -6.69
C ILE A 43 30.28 -19.93 -6.18
N PHE A 44 31.43 -19.39 -5.75
CA PHE A 44 31.49 -18.06 -5.15
C PHE A 44 31.50 -16.94 -6.18
N LEU A 45 32.14 -17.12 -7.33
CA LEU A 45 32.24 -16.08 -8.37
C LEU A 45 30.86 -15.52 -8.80
N PRO A 46 29.83 -16.34 -9.08
CA PRO A 46 28.44 -15.91 -9.24
C PRO A 46 27.92 -14.95 -8.17
N ALA A 47 28.02 -15.38 -6.91
CA ALA A 47 27.49 -14.67 -5.76
C ALA A 47 28.29 -13.38 -5.51
N PHE A 48 29.59 -13.41 -5.75
CA PHE A 48 30.49 -12.28 -5.64
C PHE A 48 30.15 -11.19 -6.66
N LEU A 49 30.03 -11.54 -7.93
CA LEU A 49 29.59 -10.62 -8.99
C LEU A 49 28.21 -10.03 -8.68
N LEU A 50 27.26 -10.87 -8.26
CA LEU A 50 25.93 -10.42 -7.87
C LEU A 50 26.00 -9.41 -6.71
N SER A 51 26.83 -9.67 -5.70
CA SER A 51 26.99 -8.81 -4.55
C SER A 51 27.54 -7.42 -4.90
N ILE A 52 28.60 -7.34 -5.72
CA ILE A 52 29.18 -6.07 -6.22
C ILE A 52 28.08 -5.23 -6.86
N LEU A 53 27.28 -5.87 -7.70
CA LEU A 53 26.24 -5.22 -8.47
C LEU A 53 25.08 -4.73 -7.58
N VAL A 54 24.67 -5.55 -6.61
CA VAL A 54 23.61 -5.21 -5.66
C VAL A 54 24.06 -4.09 -4.70
N TYR A 55 25.28 -4.16 -4.16
CA TYR A 55 25.83 -3.10 -3.30
C TYR A 55 25.97 -1.78 -4.04
N SER A 56 26.52 -1.79 -5.25
CA SER A 56 26.71 -0.58 -6.05
C SER A 56 25.38 0.04 -6.49
N THR A 57 24.40 -0.76 -6.91
CA THR A 57 23.07 -0.23 -7.30
C THR A 57 22.30 0.35 -6.12
N VAL A 58 22.19 -0.40 -5.01
CA VAL A 58 21.49 0.06 -3.81
C VAL A 58 22.20 1.29 -3.23
N GLY A 59 23.53 1.27 -3.14
CA GLY A 59 24.33 2.40 -2.66
C GLY A 59 24.17 3.65 -3.50
N ALA A 60 24.33 3.54 -4.83
CA ALA A 60 24.18 4.68 -5.74
C ALA A 60 22.77 5.27 -5.72
N LEU A 61 21.75 4.41 -5.63
CA LEU A 61 20.37 4.85 -5.50
C LEU A 61 20.17 5.68 -4.23
N ILE A 62 20.57 5.15 -3.08
CA ILE A 62 20.40 5.82 -1.78
C ILE A 62 21.21 7.12 -1.76
N ALA A 63 22.49 7.10 -2.14
CA ALA A 63 23.35 8.28 -2.16
C ALA A 63 22.86 9.37 -3.12
N SER A 64 22.24 9.00 -4.24
CA SER A 64 21.72 9.94 -5.24
C SER A 64 20.45 10.69 -4.79
N ARG A 65 19.73 10.16 -3.80
CA ARG A 65 18.47 10.70 -3.28
C ARG A 65 18.63 11.27 -1.89
N GLN A 66 19.34 10.57 -1.01
CA GLN A 66 19.68 10.97 0.34
C GLN A 66 21.18 11.22 0.49
N ASN A 67 21.65 12.34 -0.05
CA ASN A 67 23.07 12.71 0.02
C ASN A 67 23.60 12.88 1.45
N ARG A 68 22.73 13.19 2.42
CA ARG A 68 23.06 13.34 3.84
C ARG A 68 23.18 12.00 4.58
N ASN A 69 22.62 10.92 4.03
CA ASN A 69 22.64 9.62 4.69
C ASN A 69 23.93 8.86 4.33
N PRO A 70 24.80 8.56 5.31
CA PRO A 70 26.08 7.89 5.06
C PRO A 70 25.93 6.44 4.56
N ILE A 71 24.77 5.80 4.77
CA ILE A 71 24.55 4.38 4.41
C ILE A 71 24.68 4.16 2.90
N GLY A 72 24.10 5.05 2.08
CA GLY A 72 24.18 4.92 0.62
C GLY A 72 25.62 4.99 0.11
N TRP A 73 26.43 5.87 0.71
CA TRP A 73 27.84 6.00 0.38
C TRP A 73 28.65 4.78 0.83
N ALA A 74 28.37 4.25 2.02
CA ALA A 74 29.03 3.05 2.52
C ALA A 74 28.72 1.83 1.64
N LEU A 75 27.47 1.61 1.23
CA LEU A 75 27.09 0.53 0.30
C LEU A 75 27.75 0.70 -1.08
N GLY A 76 27.83 1.92 -1.60
CA GLY A 76 28.55 2.22 -2.85
C GLY A 76 30.05 1.95 -2.74
N TRP A 77 30.66 2.29 -1.60
CA TRP A 77 32.07 2.02 -1.31
C TRP A 77 32.37 0.52 -1.23
N ILE A 78 31.50 -0.26 -0.57
CA ILE A 78 31.60 -1.73 -0.54
C ILE A 78 31.61 -2.28 -1.97
N GLY A 79 30.64 -1.88 -2.80
CA GLY A 79 30.55 -2.34 -4.19
C GLY A 79 31.78 -1.97 -5.03
N LEU A 80 32.27 -0.73 -4.91
CA LEU A 80 33.47 -0.28 -5.63
C LEU A 80 34.73 -1.04 -5.19
N GLY A 81 34.93 -1.21 -3.88
CA GLY A 81 36.09 -1.90 -3.34
C GLY A 81 36.12 -3.39 -3.72
N LEU A 82 34.97 -4.07 -3.67
CA LEU A 82 34.85 -5.47 -4.13
C LEU A 82 35.09 -5.62 -5.64
N ALA A 83 34.69 -4.64 -6.46
CA ALA A 83 34.99 -4.66 -7.89
C ALA A 83 36.48 -4.44 -8.18
N LEU A 84 37.13 -3.55 -7.43
CA LEU A 84 38.57 -3.31 -7.52
C LEU A 84 39.37 -4.55 -7.08
N ASP A 85 38.97 -5.19 -5.98
CA ASP A 85 39.56 -6.44 -5.50
C ASP A 85 39.50 -7.54 -6.58
N LEU A 86 38.31 -7.76 -7.15
CA LEU A 86 38.11 -8.77 -8.17
C LEU A 86 38.92 -8.51 -9.44
N LEU A 87 39.00 -7.24 -9.87
CA LEU A 87 39.83 -6.84 -11.02
C LEU A 87 41.31 -7.01 -10.73
N ALA A 88 41.79 -6.51 -9.60
CA ALA A 88 43.19 -6.57 -9.21
C ALA A 88 43.67 -8.02 -9.08
N SER A 89 42.83 -8.90 -8.51
CA SER A 89 43.08 -10.34 -8.43
C SER A 89 43.25 -10.99 -9.80
N ASN A 90 42.28 -10.79 -10.71
CA ASN A 90 42.34 -11.39 -12.05
C ASN A 90 43.45 -10.79 -12.93
N TYR A 91 43.73 -9.49 -12.78
CA TYR A 91 44.81 -8.83 -13.49
C TYR A 91 46.18 -9.35 -13.03
N ALA A 92 46.40 -9.45 -11.72
CA ALA A 92 47.61 -10.01 -11.14
C ALA A 92 47.81 -11.47 -11.56
N ALA A 93 46.75 -12.29 -11.48
CA ALA A 93 46.79 -13.68 -11.93
C ALA A 93 47.22 -13.80 -13.39
N ARG A 94 46.69 -12.96 -14.30
CA ARG A 94 47.09 -12.98 -15.71
C ARG A 94 48.55 -12.59 -15.89
N ALA A 95 48.94 -11.46 -15.30
CA ALA A 95 50.24 -10.82 -15.50
C ALA A 95 51.41 -11.61 -14.90
N LEU A 96 51.16 -12.40 -13.85
CA LEU A 96 52.20 -13.05 -13.05
C LEU A 96 52.12 -14.58 -13.09
N VAL A 97 50.94 -15.18 -13.30
CA VAL A 97 50.74 -16.63 -13.22
C VAL A 97 50.44 -17.23 -14.60
N VAL A 98 49.40 -16.74 -15.27
CA VAL A 98 48.87 -17.39 -16.48
C VAL A 98 49.70 -17.08 -17.72
N ALA A 99 50.13 -15.82 -17.85
CA ALA A 99 51.00 -15.36 -18.93
C ALA A 99 51.98 -14.31 -18.38
N PRO A 100 53.05 -14.75 -17.71
CA PRO A 100 54.03 -13.86 -17.08
C PRO A 100 54.53 -12.79 -18.06
N GLY A 101 54.46 -11.52 -17.67
CA GLY A 101 54.93 -10.38 -18.48
C GLY A 101 53.98 -9.93 -19.60
N SER A 102 52.82 -10.58 -19.79
CA SER A 102 51.85 -10.20 -20.82
C SER A 102 51.16 -8.85 -20.57
N LEU A 103 51.06 -8.44 -19.31
CA LEU A 103 50.42 -7.20 -18.88
C LEU A 103 51.39 -6.42 -17.98
N PRO A 104 51.51 -5.09 -18.17
CA PRO A 104 52.36 -4.26 -17.32
C PRO A 104 51.76 -4.14 -15.91
N PHE A 105 52.59 -3.78 -14.93
CA PHE A 105 52.16 -3.51 -13.54
C PHE A 105 51.49 -4.69 -12.80
N GLY A 106 51.78 -5.94 -13.17
CA GLY A 106 51.27 -7.13 -12.49
C GLY A 106 51.53 -7.14 -10.97
N THR A 107 52.75 -6.76 -10.56
CA THR A 107 53.14 -6.64 -9.14
C THR A 107 52.33 -5.60 -8.38
N PHE A 108 52.02 -4.46 -9.01
CA PHE A 108 51.20 -3.42 -8.41
C PHE A 108 49.74 -3.89 -8.25
N ALA A 109 49.20 -4.62 -9.23
CA ALA A 109 47.87 -5.21 -9.13
C ALA A 109 47.80 -6.25 -8.00
N ALA A 110 48.84 -7.07 -7.82
CA ALA A 110 48.94 -8.02 -6.71
C ALA A 110 49.00 -7.28 -5.35
N TRP A 111 49.78 -6.20 -5.27
CA TRP A 111 49.84 -5.33 -4.09
C TRP A 111 48.48 -4.70 -3.77
N LEU A 112 47.82 -4.12 -4.77
CA LEU A 112 46.49 -3.49 -4.62
C LEU A 112 45.45 -4.50 -4.12
N GLN A 113 45.43 -5.70 -4.71
CA GLN A 113 44.54 -6.78 -4.29
C GLN A 113 44.78 -7.18 -2.83
N GLY A 114 46.02 -7.16 -2.35
CA GLY A 114 46.37 -7.59 -0.99
C GLY A 114 45.70 -6.78 0.14
N TRP A 115 45.25 -5.55 -0.13
CA TRP A 115 44.66 -4.68 0.90
C TRP A 115 43.33 -4.02 0.50
N VAL A 116 43.00 -3.88 -0.79
CA VAL A 116 41.81 -3.11 -1.24
C VAL A 116 40.47 -3.68 -0.74
N GLY A 117 40.41 -4.99 -0.49
CA GLY A 117 39.23 -5.65 0.09
C GLY A 117 38.97 -5.29 1.55
N VAL A 118 40.01 -4.96 2.34
CA VAL A 118 39.91 -4.65 3.77
C VAL A 118 38.98 -3.45 4.04
N PRO A 119 39.23 -2.24 3.49
CA PRO A 119 38.37 -1.09 3.74
C PRO A 119 36.97 -1.25 3.12
N ALA A 120 36.83 -2.08 2.09
CA ALA A 120 35.53 -2.40 1.50
C ALA A 120 34.67 -3.19 2.50
N LEU A 121 35.19 -4.30 3.04
CA LEU A 121 34.47 -5.13 4.00
C LEU A 121 34.29 -4.44 5.35
N SER A 122 35.26 -3.65 5.81
CA SER A 122 35.13 -2.90 7.07
C SER A 122 34.01 -1.85 7.04
N ALA A 123 33.58 -1.39 5.85
CA ALA A 123 32.45 -0.48 5.71
C ALA A 123 31.09 -1.13 6.03
N ILE A 124 31.02 -2.45 6.17
CA ILE A 124 29.82 -3.17 6.64
C ILE A 124 29.49 -2.81 8.10
N THR A 125 30.49 -2.75 8.98
CA THR A 125 30.32 -2.42 10.41
C THR A 125 29.62 -1.07 10.64
N PRO A 126 30.03 0.05 10.01
CA PRO A 126 29.31 1.31 10.12
C PRO A 126 27.91 1.25 9.51
N VAL A 127 27.64 0.43 8.49
CA VAL A 127 26.26 0.23 8.00
C VAL A 127 25.36 -0.33 9.11
N PHE A 128 25.81 -1.35 9.85
CA PHE A 128 25.07 -1.91 10.99
C PHE A 128 24.84 -0.86 12.12
N LEU A 129 25.82 -0.01 12.40
CA LEU A 129 25.72 1.01 13.45
C LEU A 129 24.82 2.19 13.07
N LEU A 130 24.82 2.58 11.79
CA LEU A 130 24.13 3.77 11.31
C LEU A 130 22.71 3.48 10.84
N PHE A 131 22.41 2.23 10.44
CA PHE A 131 21.08 1.82 10.00
C PHE A 131 20.04 1.86 11.13
N PRO A 132 18.82 2.38 10.90
CA PRO A 132 18.27 2.92 9.64
C PRO A 132 18.40 4.44 9.46
N THR A 133 18.71 5.19 10.52
CA THR A 133 18.59 6.66 10.52
C THR A 133 19.80 7.40 9.95
N GLY A 134 20.90 6.70 9.67
CA GLY A 134 22.18 7.32 9.32
C GLY A 134 22.93 7.88 10.54
N SER A 135 22.46 7.59 11.76
CA SER A 135 23.04 8.04 13.02
C SER A 135 23.21 6.90 14.00
N VAL A 136 24.25 6.99 14.82
CA VAL A 136 24.50 6.02 15.90
C VAL A 136 23.36 6.04 16.95
N PRO A 137 23.07 4.91 17.63
CA PRO A 137 21.93 4.82 18.55
C PRO A 137 22.02 5.75 19.76
N SER A 138 23.23 6.07 20.23
CA SER A 138 23.48 7.04 21.30
C SER A 138 24.93 7.55 21.23
N ARG A 139 25.25 8.62 21.99
CA ARG A 139 26.63 9.15 22.06
C ARG A 139 27.66 8.09 22.51
N ARG A 140 27.25 7.09 23.29
CA ARG A 140 28.11 6.00 23.77
C ARG A 140 28.55 5.02 22.68
N TRP A 141 27.91 5.06 21.50
CA TRP A 141 28.26 4.22 20.35
C TRP A 141 29.23 4.88 19.37
N ARG A 142 29.54 6.17 19.56
CA ARG A 142 30.55 6.87 18.75
C ARG A 142 31.95 6.25 18.86
N PRO A 143 32.44 5.84 20.05
CA PRO A 143 33.72 5.14 20.18
C PRO A 143 33.78 3.85 19.36
N VAL A 144 32.68 3.08 19.28
CA VAL A 144 32.62 1.85 18.48
C VAL A 144 32.74 2.15 16.99
N LEU A 145 32.09 3.23 16.52
CA LEU A 145 32.23 3.69 15.15
C LEU A 145 33.67 4.12 14.83
N TRP A 146 34.31 4.89 15.73
CA TRP A 146 35.71 5.30 15.57
C TRP A 146 36.68 4.13 15.66
N LEU A 147 36.40 3.14 16.52
CA LEU A 147 37.16 1.90 16.59
C LEU A 147 37.07 1.13 15.28
N ALA A 148 35.87 1.01 14.67
CA ALA A 148 35.69 0.35 13.39
C ALA A 148 36.47 1.05 12.26
N ILE A 149 36.37 2.39 12.17
CA ILE A 149 37.07 3.19 11.15
C ILE A 149 38.58 3.14 11.39
N GLY A 150 39.03 3.28 12.63
CA GLY A 150 40.44 3.23 13.01
C GLY A 150 41.05 1.85 12.76
N ALA A 151 40.36 0.78 13.13
CA ALA A 151 40.78 -0.60 12.85
C ALA A 151 40.86 -0.86 11.34
N ALA A 152 39.89 -0.37 10.56
CA ALA A 152 39.94 -0.46 9.10
C ALA A 152 41.14 0.29 8.51
N ALA A 153 41.39 1.52 8.95
CA ALA A 153 42.50 2.34 8.46
C ALA A 153 43.87 1.73 8.82
N VAL A 154 44.05 1.34 10.09
CA VAL A 154 45.26 0.69 10.57
C VAL A 154 45.48 -0.66 9.88
N GLY A 155 44.43 -1.48 9.77
CA GLY A 155 44.50 -2.78 9.10
C GLY A 155 44.84 -2.65 7.62
N THR A 156 44.22 -1.70 6.93
CA THR A 156 44.52 -1.42 5.51
C THR A 156 45.97 -0.99 5.32
N LEU A 157 46.45 -0.05 6.15
CA LEU A 157 47.83 0.43 6.09
C LEU A 157 48.82 -0.68 6.44
N ALA A 158 48.50 -1.50 7.45
CA ALA A 158 49.34 -2.60 7.87
C ALA A 158 49.45 -3.66 6.77
N TRP A 159 48.34 -4.05 6.12
CA TRP A 159 48.37 -4.95 4.97
C TRP A 159 49.11 -4.37 3.76
N ALA A 160 49.00 -3.07 3.51
CA ALA A 160 49.67 -2.41 2.40
C ALA A 160 51.19 -2.32 2.57
N LEU A 161 51.69 -2.15 3.80
CA LEU A 161 53.11 -1.92 4.11
C LEU A 161 53.83 -3.14 4.73
N LYS A 162 53.10 -4.21 5.05
CA LYS A 162 53.68 -5.43 5.63
C LYS A 162 54.74 -6.02 4.69
N PRO A 163 55.99 -6.20 5.14
CA PRO A 163 57.03 -6.86 4.36
C PRO A 163 56.74 -8.37 4.26
N GLY A 164 57.20 -8.99 3.16
CA GLY A 164 57.03 -10.41 2.87
C GLY A 164 56.22 -10.67 1.59
N VAL A 165 55.88 -11.95 1.39
CA VAL A 165 55.27 -12.46 0.16
C VAL A 165 53.90 -11.82 -0.09
N ILE A 166 53.73 -11.26 -1.29
CA ILE A 166 52.46 -10.68 -1.73
C ILE A 166 51.50 -11.83 -2.06
N ASN A 167 50.43 -11.93 -1.25
CA ASN A 167 49.23 -12.73 -1.52
C ASN A 167 49.46 -14.26 -1.60
N GLN A 168 49.34 -14.94 -0.45
CA GLN A 168 49.40 -16.42 -0.35
C GLN A 168 48.28 -17.14 -1.14
N SER A 169 47.23 -16.44 -1.60
CA SER A 169 46.07 -17.07 -2.26
C SER A 169 46.29 -17.46 -3.72
N LEU A 170 47.31 -16.88 -4.39
CA LEU A 170 47.67 -17.13 -5.81
C LEU A 170 48.43 -18.46 -6.05
N GLY A 171 48.45 -19.39 -5.09
CA GLY A 171 49.10 -20.69 -5.22
C GLY A 171 50.63 -20.63 -5.20
N ASN A 172 51.30 -21.60 -5.84
CA ASN A 172 52.77 -21.77 -5.85
C ASN A 172 53.58 -20.57 -6.41
N VAL A 173 52.93 -19.49 -6.86
CA VAL A 173 53.55 -18.23 -7.32
C VAL A 173 54.05 -17.38 -6.14
N GLY A 174 53.71 -17.73 -4.90
CA GLY A 174 54.34 -17.17 -3.70
C GLY A 174 55.87 -17.33 -3.64
N ARG A 175 56.49 -18.08 -4.57
CA ARG A 175 57.94 -18.19 -4.77
C ARG A 175 58.56 -17.19 -5.77
N LEU A 176 57.75 -16.41 -6.51
CA LEU A 176 58.26 -15.46 -7.53
C LEU A 176 58.15 -13.98 -7.11
N LEU A 177 57.41 -13.68 -6.05
CA LEU A 177 57.23 -12.33 -5.50
C LEU A 177 57.69 -12.33 -4.05
N ASP A 178 59.01 -12.40 -3.86
CA ASP A 178 59.61 -12.54 -2.54
C ASP A 178 59.35 -11.30 -1.65
N GLU A 179 59.10 -10.11 -2.23
CA GLU A 179 58.99 -8.87 -1.45
C GLU A 179 57.89 -7.91 -1.92
N ASN A 180 57.07 -7.46 -0.95
CA ASN A 180 56.15 -6.32 -1.12
C ASN A 180 56.92 -5.08 -1.61
N PRO A 181 56.55 -4.45 -2.75
CA PRO A 181 57.27 -3.30 -3.31
C PRO A 181 57.29 -2.08 -2.38
N LEU A 182 56.35 -1.99 -1.45
CA LEU A 182 56.26 -0.93 -0.44
C LEU A 182 56.47 -1.48 0.98
N GLY A 183 57.01 -2.70 1.10
CA GLY A 183 57.29 -3.35 2.36
C GLY A 183 58.44 -2.69 3.10
N VAL A 184 58.24 -2.35 4.37
CA VAL A 184 59.32 -1.80 5.20
C VAL A 184 60.00 -2.95 5.95
N GLY A 185 61.10 -3.46 5.39
CA GLY A 185 61.74 -4.72 5.80
C GLY A 185 62.20 -4.82 7.27
N HIS A 186 62.40 -3.69 7.97
CA HIS A 186 62.99 -3.67 9.32
C HIS A 186 61.95 -3.72 10.46
N VAL A 187 60.66 -3.73 10.16
CA VAL A 187 59.57 -3.65 11.14
C VAL A 187 58.44 -4.66 10.90
N GLY A 188 58.73 -5.79 10.24
CA GLY A 188 57.74 -6.81 9.89
C GLY A 188 56.87 -7.30 11.06
N GLY A 189 57.51 -7.61 12.20
CA GLY A 189 56.79 -8.04 13.40
C GLY A 189 55.83 -6.99 13.98
N VAL A 190 56.11 -5.70 13.78
CA VAL A 190 55.21 -4.60 14.18
C VAL A 190 53.97 -4.59 13.28
N PHE A 191 54.14 -4.76 11.96
CA PHE A 191 53.01 -4.84 11.04
C PHE A 191 52.16 -6.10 11.28
N ASP A 192 52.77 -7.23 11.61
CA ASP A 192 52.03 -8.44 12.02
C ASP A 192 51.19 -8.18 13.28
N ALA A 193 51.78 -7.57 14.30
CA ALA A 193 51.06 -7.19 15.51
C ALA A 193 49.91 -6.19 15.20
N LEU A 194 50.12 -5.23 14.30
CA LEU A 194 49.09 -4.27 13.87
C LEU A 194 47.97 -4.94 13.09
N VAL A 195 48.26 -5.92 12.22
CA VAL A 195 47.25 -6.71 11.50
C VAL A 195 46.41 -7.52 12.49
N VAL A 196 47.04 -8.18 13.47
CA VAL A 196 46.32 -8.94 14.50
C VAL A 196 45.47 -8.01 15.37
N ALA A 197 46.04 -6.90 15.87
CA ALA A 197 45.34 -5.95 16.71
C ALA A 197 44.14 -5.30 15.97
N SER A 198 44.32 -4.88 14.72
CA SER A 198 43.25 -4.31 13.89
C SER A 198 42.18 -5.34 13.54
N SER A 199 42.54 -6.61 13.35
CA SER A 199 41.59 -7.71 13.13
C SER A 199 40.74 -7.96 14.37
N ILE A 200 41.35 -8.05 15.55
CA ILE A 200 40.65 -8.18 16.84
C ILE A 200 39.72 -6.99 17.06
N ALA A 201 40.22 -5.76 16.85
CA ALA A 201 39.43 -4.55 16.98
C ALA A 201 38.24 -4.52 16.00
N SER A 202 38.41 -5.01 14.77
CA SER A 202 37.34 -5.11 13.76
C SER A 202 36.28 -6.13 14.16
N VAL A 203 36.68 -7.29 14.70
CA VAL A 203 35.74 -8.31 15.21
C VAL A 203 34.95 -7.77 16.41
N VAL A 204 35.62 -7.13 17.37
CA VAL A 204 34.97 -6.50 18.53
C VAL A 204 33.99 -5.42 18.08
N ALA A 205 34.40 -4.56 17.14
CA ALA A 205 33.52 -3.53 16.59
C ALA A 205 32.33 -4.12 15.81
N GLY A 206 32.54 -5.20 15.05
CA GLY A 206 31.49 -5.93 14.34
C GLY A 206 30.46 -6.56 15.28
N ALA A 207 30.93 -7.24 16.33
CA ALA A 207 30.05 -7.81 17.36
C ALA A 207 29.25 -6.72 18.10
N ALA A 208 29.91 -5.61 18.45
CA ALA A 208 29.26 -4.46 19.04
C ALA A 208 28.22 -3.83 18.08
N ALA A 209 28.52 -3.74 16.78
CA ALA A 209 27.61 -3.23 15.76
C ALA A 209 26.35 -4.10 15.63
N ILE A 210 26.50 -5.42 15.61
CA ILE A 210 25.36 -6.36 15.60
C ILE A 210 24.55 -6.23 16.90
N PHE A 211 25.21 -6.14 18.06
CA PHE A 211 24.54 -5.92 19.34
C PHE A 211 23.78 -4.57 19.38
N SER A 212 24.33 -3.53 18.74
CA SER A 212 23.68 -2.23 18.63
C SER A 212 22.31 -2.32 17.95
N ILE A 213 22.19 -3.19 16.94
CA ILE A 213 20.91 -3.46 16.26
C ILE A 213 19.91 -4.11 17.21
N VAL A 214 20.35 -5.08 18.03
CA VAL A 214 19.47 -5.73 19.02
C VAL A 214 18.96 -4.71 20.04
N VAL A 215 19.85 -3.84 20.55
CA VAL A 215 19.46 -2.75 21.46
C VAL A 215 18.46 -1.81 20.80
N ARG A 216 18.68 -1.46 19.52
CA ARG A 216 17.78 -0.60 18.74
C ARG A 216 16.43 -1.26 18.49
N PHE A 217 16.43 -2.54 18.15
CA PHE A 217 15.22 -3.33 17.93
C PHE A 217 14.34 -3.42 19.18
N ARG A 218 14.95 -3.50 20.38
CA ARG A 218 14.20 -3.50 21.65
C ARG A 218 13.58 -2.14 21.99
N ARG A 219 14.14 -1.05 21.47
CA ARG A 219 13.64 0.33 21.71
C ARG A 219 12.66 0.81 20.63
N ALA A 220 12.73 0.26 19.42
CA ALA A 220 11.90 0.66 18.30
C ALA A 220 10.43 0.24 18.47
N ARG A 221 9.50 1.11 18.03
CA ARG A 221 8.05 0.86 17.98
C ARG A 221 7.53 1.08 16.54
N GLY A 222 6.39 0.49 16.21
CA GLY A 222 5.74 0.66 14.90
C GLY A 222 6.61 0.19 13.71
N ASP A 223 6.64 0.99 12.65
CA ASP A 223 7.32 0.67 11.38
C ASP A 223 8.84 0.56 11.51
N GLU A 224 9.46 1.31 12.44
CA GLU A 224 10.92 1.26 12.67
C GLU A 224 11.38 -0.15 13.11
N ARG A 225 10.56 -0.83 13.91
CA ARG A 225 10.84 -2.21 14.34
C ARG A 225 10.81 -3.18 13.17
N GLN A 226 9.91 -2.96 12.21
CA GLN A 226 9.83 -3.80 11.01
C GLN A 226 10.99 -3.55 10.04
N GLN A 227 11.46 -2.30 9.95
CA GLN A 227 12.64 -1.92 9.16
C GLN A 227 13.93 -2.58 9.69
N ILE A 228 14.11 -2.59 11.02
CA ILE A 228 15.30 -3.17 11.66
C ILE A 228 15.28 -4.71 11.63
N ARG A 229 14.10 -5.34 11.65
CA ARG A 229 13.94 -6.80 11.74
C ARG A 229 14.75 -7.59 10.71
N TRP A 230 14.72 -7.16 9.45
CA TRP A 230 15.38 -7.89 8.37
C TRP A 230 16.91 -7.81 8.47
N LEU A 231 17.45 -6.63 8.79
CA LEU A 231 18.89 -6.46 8.97
C LEU A 231 19.38 -7.15 10.25
N ALA A 232 18.57 -7.14 11.31
CA ALA A 232 18.84 -7.88 12.54
C ALA A 232 18.92 -9.40 12.30
N LEU A 233 18.02 -9.94 11.48
CA LEU A 233 18.01 -11.36 11.13
C LEU A 233 19.26 -11.76 10.33
N VAL A 234 19.66 -10.92 9.36
CA VAL A 234 20.90 -11.13 8.60
C VAL A 234 22.13 -11.05 9.49
N GLY A 235 22.21 -10.04 10.36
CA GLY A 235 23.32 -9.88 11.31
C GLY A 235 23.43 -11.05 12.29
N ALA A 236 22.29 -11.54 12.79
CA ALA A 236 22.26 -12.71 13.68
C ALA A 236 22.66 -14.00 12.95
N ALA A 237 22.19 -14.20 11.71
CA ALA A 237 22.57 -15.35 10.89
C ALA A 237 24.08 -15.33 10.56
N ALA A 238 24.63 -14.16 10.20
CA ALA A 238 26.05 -14.00 9.97
C ALA A 238 26.86 -14.26 11.27
N ALA A 239 26.45 -13.69 12.41
CA ALA A 239 27.12 -13.94 13.69
C ALA A 239 27.11 -15.43 14.05
N MET A 240 25.96 -16.10 13.89
CA MET A 240 25.82 -17.52 14.17
C MET A 240 26.73 -18.36 13.25
N ALA A 241 26.72 -18.09 11.95
CA ALA A 241 27.58 -18.78 10.99
C ALA A 241 29.07 -18.57 11.30
N PHE A 242 29.45 -17.37 11.72
CA PHE A 242 30.82 -17.06 12.14
C PHE A 242 31.22 -17.81 13.42
N ILE A 243 30.36 -17.85 14.43
CA ILE A 243 30.60 -18.57 15.69
C ILE A 243 30.69 -20.08 15.44
N VAL A 244 29.79 -20.64 14.64
CA VAL A 244 29.82 -22.05 14.26
C VAL A 244 31.10 -22.37 13.47
N GLY A 245 31.50 -21.51 12.54
CA GLY A 245 32.74 -21.66 11.79
C GLY A 245 33.98 -21.66 12.69
N LEU A 246 34.07 -20.71 13.64
CA LEU A 246 35.14 -20.66 14.64
C LEU A 246 35.13 -21.88 15.57
N GLY A 247 33.96 -22.26 16.07
CA GLY A 247 33.80 -23.38 16.99
C GLY A 247 34.23 -24.70 16.37
N VAL A 248 33.79 -24.98 15.14
CA VAL A 248 34.18 -26.18 14.39
C VAL A 248 35.69 -26.17 14.08
N GLY A 249 36.23 -25.01 13.71
CA GLY A 249 37.67 -24.85 13.46
C GLY A 249 38.54 -25.10 14.69
N VAL A 250 38.06 -24.78 15.90
CA VAL A 250 38.81 -24.96 17.15
C VAL A 250 38.66 -26.38 17.73
N THR A 251 37.45 -26.97 17.69
CA THR A 251 37.17 -28.24 18.38
C THR A 251 37.38 -29.49 17.54
N VAL A 252 37.25 -29.39 16.21
CA VAL A 252 37.26 -30.56 15.32
C VAL A 252 38.54 -30.64 14.47
N CYS A 253 39.24 -29.53 14.25
CA CYS A 253 40.46 -29.48 13.43
C CYS A 253 41.78 -29.59 14.23
N SER A 254 41.74 -29.94 15.52
CA SER A 254 42.95 -30.20 16.33
C SER A 254 43.57 -31.58 16.09
N GLY A 255 43.08 -32.35 15.11
CA GLY A 255 43.59 -33.66 14.71
C GLY A 255 44.01 -33.68 13.23
N ASP A 256 45.10 -34.37 12.94
CA ASP A 256 45.92 -34.32 11.71
C ASP A 256 45.26 -34.90 10.42
N SER A 257 43.93 -34.97 10.32
CA SER A 257 43.24 -35.49 9.14
C SER A 257 42.66 -34.36 8.29
N SER A 258 43.47 -33.85 7.37
CA SER A 258 43.16 -32.87 6.33
C SER A 258 42.15 -33.33 5.27
N THR A 259 41.40 -34.41 5.50
CA THR A 259 40.37 -34.93 4.58
C THR A 259 39.20 -35.54 5.37
N GLY A 260 38.33 -34.70 5.93
CA GLY A 260 37.17 -35.13 6.71
C GLY A 260 36.00 -34.13 6.73
N PRO A 261 34.86 -34.48 7.36
CA PRO A 261 33.66 -33.62 7.45
C PRO A 261 33.93 -32.21 8.00
N CYS A 262 35.02 -32.03 8.76
CA CYS A 262 35.45 -30.76 9.35
C CYS A 262 35.67 -29.64 8.32
N GLU A 263 36.34 -29.97 7.21
CA GLU A 263 36.61 -29.01 6.13
C GLU A 263 35.31 -28.62 5.42
N THR A 264 34.42 -29.59 5.22
CA THR A 264 33.08 -29.37 4.65
C THR A 264 32.21 -28.49 5.55
N PHE A 265 32.16 -28.74 6.86
CA PHE A 265 31.40 -27.94 7.81
C PHE A 265 31.93 -26.50 7.92
N GLY A 266 33.26 -26.33 8.00
CA GLY A 266 33.90 -25.02 7.98
C GLY A 266 33.60 -24.25 6.69
N THR A 267 33.67 -24.93 5.54
CA THR A 267 33.35 -24.35 4.23
C THR A 267 31.87 -23.93 4.16
N ILE A 268 30.94 -24.75 4.64
CA ILE A 268 29.50 -24.42 4.67
C ILE A 268 29.26 -23.21 5.58
N ALA A 269 29.82 -23.21 6.80
CA ALA A 269 29.65 -22.11 7.74
C ALA A 269 30.21 -20.79 7.18
N PHE A 270 31.40 -20.83 6.57
CA PHE A 270 31.99 -19.69 5.88
C PHE A 270 31.15 -19.24 4.68
N THR A 271 30.60 -20.17 3.91
CA THR A 271 29.72 -19.87 2.77
C THR A 271 28.45 -19.15 3.22
N ILE A 272 27.80 -19.62 4.29
CA ILE A 272 26.61 -18.99 4.85
C ILE A 272 26.94 -17.60 5.38
N PHE A 273 28.05 -17.47 6.13
CA PHE A 273 28.54 -16.19 6.61
C PHE A 273 28.76 -15.20 5.46
N PHE A 274 29.49 -15.64 4.43
CA PHE A 274 29.78 -14.84 3.25
C PHE A 274 28.50 -14.43 2.50
N LEU A 275 27.55 -15.34 2.28
CA LEU A 275 26.28 -15.04 1.63
C LEU A 275 25.41 -14.07 2.44
N CYS A 276 25.39 -14.21 3.77
CA CYS A 276 24.66 -13.30 4.65
C CYS A 276 25.22 -11.88 4.57
N LEU A 277 26.54 -11.71 4.61
CA LEU A 277 27.17 -10.41 4.47
C LEU A 277 27.04 -9.86 3.05
N SER A 278 27.28 -10.68 2.03
CA SER A 278 27.35 -10.21 0.63
C SER A 278 25.97 -9.88 0.05
N LEU A 279 24.97 -10.74 0.23
CA LEU A 279 23.62 -10.55 -0.34
C LEU A 279 22.60 -10.14 0.72
N GLY A 280 22.70 -10.69 1.93
CA GLY A 280 21.72 -10.46 2.98
C GLY A 280 21.58 -8.98 3.36
N ILE A 281 22.68 -8.26 3.52
CA ILE A 281 22.68 -6.85 3.95
C ILE A 281 21.97 -5.93 2.95
N PRO A 282 22.34 -5.89 1.66
CA PRO A 282 21.68 -4.99 0.73
C PRO A 282 20.26 -5.44 0.40
N ILE A 283 19.95 -6.74 0.46
CA ILE A 283 18.56 -7.23 0.35
C ILE A 283 17.73 -6.73 1.54
N ALA A 284 18.24 -6.86 2.77
CA ALA A 284 17.55 -6.35 3.97
C ALA A 284 17.33 -4.84 3.91
N CYS A 285 18.35 -4.09 3.47
CA CYS A 285 18.23 -2.65 3.24
C CYS A 285 17.17 -2.36 2.16
N GLY A 286 17.19 -3.08 1.04
CA GLY A 286 16.23 -2.95 -0.05
C GLY A 286 14.79 -3.24 0.40
N ILE A 287 14.57 -4.29 1.18
CA ILE A 287 13.25 -4.60 1.77
C ILE A 287 12.80 -3.48 2.70
N ALA A 288 13.69 -2.97 3.56
CA ALA A 288 13.37 -1.87 4.46
C ALA A 288 12.91 -0.60 3.71
N ILE A 289 13.60 -0.29 2.62
CA ILE A 289 13.30 0.84 1.73
C ILE A 289 11.98 0.65 1.00
N LEU A 290 11.78 -0.53 0.38
CA LEU A 290 10.68 -0.77 -0.55
C LEU A 290 9.36 -1.13 0.12
N LYS A 291 9.41 -1.90 1.21
CA LYS A 291 8.22 -2.40 1.90
C LYS A 291 7.73 -1.41 2.96
N TYR A 292 8.65 -0.79 3.69
CA TYR A 292 8.34 0.06 4.86
C TYR A 292 8.57 1.55 4.62
N ARG A 293 8.72 1.95 3.35
CA ARG A 293 8.93 3.35 2.91
C ARG A 293 9.98 4.08 3.74
N LEU A 294 11.04 3.36 4.13
CA LEU A 294 12.14 3.96 4.86
C LEU A 294 12.67 5.11 4.00
N TRP A 295 12.51 6.35 4.50
CA TRP A 295 12.90 7.62 3.89
C TRP A 295 11.94 8.31 2.90
N ASP A 296 10.64 8.01 2.90
CA ASP A 296 9.62 8.69 2.06
C ASP A 296 10.04 8.86 0.60
N LEU A 297 10.58 7.80 0.01
CA LEU A 297 10.84 7.78 -1.43
C LEU A 297 9.50 7.72 -2.17
N ASP A 298 9.23 8.71 -3.03
CA ASP A 298 8.00 8.85 -3.82
C ASP A 298 7.49 7.52 -4.41
N LEU A 299 6.17 7.36 -4.54
CA LEU A 299 5.53 6.15 -5.05
C LEU A 299 6.03 5.73 -6.45
N VAL A 300 6.43 6.70 -7.29
CA VAL A 300 7.06 6.49 -8.61
C VAL A 300 8.46 5.88 -8.47
N ILE A 301 9.19 6.27 -7.41
CA ILE A 301 10.55 5.81 -7.13
C ILE A 301 10.55 4.35 -6.69
N LYS A 302 9.60 3.92 -5.84
CA LYS A 302 9.43 2.50 -5.48
C LYS A 302 9.32 1.61 -6.73
N LYS A 303 8.61 2.07 -7.77
CA LYS A 303 8.43 1.34 -9.05
C LYS A 303 9.75 1.16 -9.77
N THR A 304 10.49 2.25 -9.95
CA THR A 304 11.78 2.25 -10.65
C THR A 304 12.86 1.48 -9.91
N VAL A 305 12.85 1.52 -8.57
CA VAL A 305 13.86 0.85 -7.75
C VAL A 305 13.70 -0.67 -7.77
N VAL A 306 12.48 -1.18 -7.60
CA VAL A 306 12.23 -2.63 -7.68
C VAL A 306 12.59 -3.13 -9.06
N ALA A 307 12.17 -2.43 -10.12
CA ALA A 307 12.48 -2.80 -11.50
C ALA A 307 13.99 -2.77 -11.77
N LEU A 308 14.69 -1.72 -11.30
CA LEU A 308 16.13 -1.58 -11.49
C LEU A 308 16.91 -2.67 -10.75
N VAL A 309 16.62 -2.90 -9.45
CA VAL A 309 17.30 -3.94 -8.66
C VAL A 309 17.04 -5.31 -9.23
N LEU A 310 15.81 -5.62 -9.63
CA LEU A 310 15.46 -6.93 -10.17
C LEU A 310 16.06 -7.16 -11.57
N ALA A 311 16.04 -6.15 -12.44
CA ALA A 311 16.71 -6.21 -13.74
C ALA A 311 18.23 -6.38 -13.59
N THR A 312 18.80 -5.71 -12.60
CA THR A 312 20.23 -5.78 -12.26
C THR A 312 20.62 -7.18 -11.76
N VAL A 313 19.86 -7.74 -10.82
CA VAL A 313 20.06 -9.11 -10.31
C VAL A 313 19.96 -10.14 -11.45
N ILE A 314 18.97 -9.97 -12.33
CA ILE A 314 18.77 -10.86 -13.48
C ILE A 314 19.91 -10.73 -14.50
N ALA A 315 20.38 -9.51 -14.77
CA ALA A 315 21.54 -9.27 -15.62
C ALA A 315 22.81 -9.91 -15.04
N ALA A 316 23.03 -9.81 -13.72
CA ALA A 316 24.12 -10.52 -13.05
C ALA A 316 24.00 -12.04 -13.23
N ILE A 317 22.82 -12.62 -12.98
CA ILE A 317 22.59 -14.06 -13.18
C ILE A 317 22.86 -14.46 -14.64
N ALA A 318 22.46 -13.63 -15.61
CA ALA A 318 22.72 -13.89 -17.02
C ALA A 318 24.21 -13.86 -17.37
N ILE A 319 24.92 -12.81 -16.95
CA ILE A 319 26.37 -12.67 -17.16
C ILE A 319 27.10 -13.85 -16.55
N VAL A 320 26.73 -14.21 -15.33
CA VAL A 320 27.28 -15.37 -14.62
C VAL A 320 27.00 -16.66 -15.37
N SER A 321 25.75 -16.90 -15.78
CA SER A 321 25.38 -18.10 -16.53
C SER A 321 26.09 -18.18 -17.89
N GLY A 322 26.28 -17.06 -18.57
CA GLY A 322 27.03 -17.00 -19.84
C GLY A 322 28.51 -17.31 -19.64
N LEU A 323 29.11 -16.77 -18.57
CA LEU A 323 30.51 -17.04 -18.23
C LEU A 323 30.71 -18.51 -17.82
N THR A 324 29.81 -19.09 -17.02
CA THR A 324 29.91 -20.51 -16.62
C THR A 324 29.69 -21.44 -17.80
N VAL A 325 28.69 -21.19 -18.65
CA VAL A 325 28.43 -22.01 -19.84
C VAL A 325 29.55 -21.89 -20.87
N GLY A 326 30.08 -20.68 -21.08
CA GLY A 326 31.20 -20.43 -21.98
C GLY A 326 32.50 -21.10 -21.54
N GLN A 327 32.74 -21.22 -20.23
CA GLN A 327 33.87 -21.98 -19.69
C GLN A 327 33.66 -23.50 -19.79
N PHE A 328 32.43 -23.99 -19.64
CA PHE A 328 32.14 -25.43 -19.69
C PHE A 328 32.02 -26.01 -21.11
N ALA A 329 31.57 -25.24 -22.10
CA ALA A 329 31.44 -25.71 -23.49
C ALA A 329 32.79 -26.05 -24.16
N LEU A 330 33.90 -25.56 -23.59
CA LEU A 330 35.25 -25.77 -24.10
C LEU A 330 36.04 -26.83 -23.29
N TRP A 331 35.41 -27.48 -22.31
CA TRP A 331 36.06 -28.50 -21.47
C TRP A 331 36.05 -29.86 -22.17
N GLU A 332 37.23 -30.46 -22.37
CA GLU A 332 37.45 -31.76 -23.01
C GLU A 332 37.08 -32.96 -22.12
N SER A 333 35.87 -32.96 -21.56
CA SER A 333 35.36 -34.03 -20.69
C SER A 333 34.19 -34.79 -21.33
N THR A 334 34.06 -36.09 -21.01
CA THR A 334 32.94 -36.98 -21.35
C THR A 334 31.57 -36.50 -20.83
N ALA A 335 31.53 -35.46 -19.99
CA ALA A 335 30.30 -34.86 -19.44
C ALA A 335 29.73 -33.65 -20.22
N LYS A 336 30.17 -33.43 -21.47
CA LYS A 336 29.69 -32.36 -22.39
C LYS A 336 28.15 -32.24 -22.52
N PRO A 337 27.35 -33.32 -22.64
CA PRO A 337 25.92 -33.17 -22.88
C PRO A 337 25.15 -32.69 -21.64
N VAL A 338 25.53 -33.15 -20.43
CA VAL A 338 24.83 -32.79 -19.18
C VAL A 338 25.03 -31.30 -18.85
N THR A 339 26.22 -30.78 -19.10
CA THR A 339 26.57 -29.38 -18.80
C THR A 339 26.01 -28.40 -19.85
N ALA A 340 25.99 -28.79 -21.13
CA ALA A 340 25.30 -28.03 -22.17
C ALA A 340 23.79 -27.95 -21.90
N LEU A 341 23.18 -29.04 -21.42
CA LEU A 341 21.79 -29.06 -20.98
C LEU A 341 21.53 -28.11 -19.80
N VAL A 342 22.42 -28.04 -18.82
CA VAL A 342 22.31 -27.08 -17.69
C VAL A 342 22.42 -25.64 -18.18
N GLY A 343 23.34 -25.36 -19.11
CA GLY A 343 23.48 -24.02 -19.69
C GLY A 343 22.27 -23.56 -20.49
N ILE A 344 21.76 -24.45 -21.34
CA ILE A 344 20.52 -24.22 -22.10
C ILE A 344 19.33 -24.09 -21.13
N ALA A 345 19.25 -24.91 -20.09
CA ALA A 345 18.21 -24.81 -19.07
C ALA A 345 18.25 -23.48 -18.31
N LEU A 346 19.43 -22.98 -17.92
CA LEU A 346 19.60 -21.65 -17.32
C LEU A 346 19.22 -20.52 -18.28
N GLY A 347 19.62 -20.62 -19.55
CA GLY A 347 19.23 -19.67 -20.60
C GLY A 347 17.73 -19.69 -20.90
N LEU A 348 17.09 -20.86 -20.87
CA LEU A 348 15.65 -21.02 -21.02
C LEU A 348 14.88 -20.54 -19.79
N LEU A 349 15.45 -20.69 -18.58
CA LEU A 349 14.91 -20.15 -17.33
C LEU A 349 15.00 -18.61 -17.26
N PHE A 350 15.88 -17.99 -18.04
CA PHE A 350 16.05 -16.53 -18.07
C PHE A 350 14.81 -15.79 -18.58
N VAL A 351 14.19 -16.27 -19.66
CA VAL A 351 12.97 -15.66 -20.25
C VAL A 351 11.78 -15.65 -19.27
N PRO A 352 11.43 -16.75 -18.58
CA PRO A 352 10.39 -16.73 -17.56
C PRO A 352 10.80 -15.92 -16.33
N LEU A 353 12.08 -15.88 -15.93
CA LEU A 353 12.56 -15.02 -14.84
C LEU A 353 12.36 -13.52 -15.16
N LEU A 354 12.61 -13.10 -16.40
CA LEU A 354 12.34 -11.73 -16.86
C LEU A 354 10.83 -11.41 -16.84
N ARG A 355 9.99 -12.36 -17.25
CA ARG A 355 8.52 -12.20 -17.19
C ARG A 355 8.01 -12.16 -15.74
N LEU A 356 8.59 -13.00 -14.88
CA LEU A 356 8.31 -13.03 -13.45
C LEU A 356 8.73 -11.72 -12.80
N SER A 357 9.86 -11.14 -13.21
CA SER A 357 10.31 -9.83 -12.75
C SER A 357 9.32 -8.71 -13.03
N ARG A 358 8.79 -8.66 -14.26
CA ARG A 358 7.75 -7.69 -14.63
C ARG A 358 6.45 -7.93 -13.84
N ARG A 359 6.05 -9.20 -13.63
CA ARG A 359 4.88 -9.56 -12.82
C ARG A 359 5.04 -9.19 -11.34
N ILE A 360 6.17 -9.53 -10.73
CA ILE A 360 6.46 -9.26 -9.32
C ILE A 360 6.60 -7.75 -9.11
N SER A 361 7.30 -7.05 -10.01
CA SER A 361 7.34 -5.58 -10.01
C SER A 361 5.91 -5.04 -10.09
N GLY A 362 5.09 -5.50 -11.04
CA GLY A 362 3.67 -5.16 -11.13
C GLY A 362 2.90 -5.36 -9.82
N ARG A 363 3.00 -6.53 -9.19
CA ARG A 363 2.26 -6.88 -7.96
C ARG A 363 2.73 -6.14 -6.71
N VAL A 364 4.05 -6.02 -6.51
CA VAL A 364 4.66 -5.40 -5.33
C VAL A 364 4.53 -3.87 -5.38
N VAL A 365 4.45 -3.31 -6.60
CA VAL A 365 4.40 -1.88 -6.85
C VAL A 365 2.98 -1.34 -6.99
N TYR A 366 2.10 -2.03 -7.71
CA TYR A 366 0.72 -1.57 -7.94
C TYR A 366 -0.27 -2.14 -6.93
N GLY A 367 0.11 -3.13 -6.11
CA GLY A 367 -0.85 -3.89 -5.31
C GLY A 367 -1.80 -4.70 -6.20
N ARG A 368 -2.73 -5.46 -5.60
CA ARG A 368 -3.85 -6.02 -6.37
C ARG A 368 -4.79 -4.88 -6.74
N ARG A 369 -4.56 -4.22 -7.88
CA ARG A 369 -5.58 -3.38 -8.52
C ARG A 369 -6.39 -4.28 -9.43
N ALA A 370 -7.70 -4.31 -9.25
CA ALA A 370 -8.60 -4.98 -10.18
C ALA A 370 -8.41 -4.36 -11.56
N THR A 371 -8.31 -5.18 -12.59
CA THR A 371 -8.26 -4.69 -13.96
C THR A 371 -9.60 -4.05 -14.34
N PRO A 372 -9.64 -3.04 -15.22
CA PRO A 372 -10.89 -2.39 -15.66
C PRO A 372 -11.99 -3.38 -16.09
N TYR A 373 -11.60 -4.50 -16.70
CA TYR A 373 -12.50 -5.58 -17.08
C TYR A 373 -13.00 -6.44 -15.90
N GLU A 374 -12.18 -6.70 -14.88
CA GLU A 374 -12.63 -7.39 -13.65
C GLU A 374 -13.67 -6.55 -12.90
N VAL A 375 -13.49 -5.22 -12.88
CA VAL A 375 -14.44 -4.28 -12.29
C VAL A 375 -15.80 -4.31 -13.01
N LEU A 376 -15.80 -4.27 -14.34
CA LEU A 376 -17.04 -4.38 -15.13
C LEU A 376 -17.74 -5.74 -14.93
N THR A 377 -16.97 -6.83 -14.83
CA THR A 377 -17.53 -8.18 -14.70
C THR A 377 -18.09 -8.43 -13.29
N GLU A 378 -17.44 -7.90 -12.25
CA GLU A 378 -17.94 -7.94 -10.88
C GLU A 378 -19.21 -7.09 -10.72
N PHE A 379 -19.29 -5.95 -11.43
CA PHE A 379 -20.47 -5.10 -11.46
C PHE A 379 -21.64 -5.78 -12.19
N SER A 380 -21.42 -6.33 -13.39
CA SER A 380 -22.47 -7.01 -14.16
C SER A 380 -22.98 -8.27 -13.46
N GLY A 381 -22.11 -8.99 -12.76
CA GLY A 381 -22.48 -10.21 -12.03
C GLY A 381 -23.28 -9.98 -10.76
N ARG A 382 -23.23 -8.78 -10.16
CA ARG A 382 -23.82 -8.52 -8.83
C ARG A 382 -24.92 -7.46 -8.80
N VAL A 383 -25.09 -6.65 -9.84
CA VAL A 383 -26.26 -5.75 -9.98
C VAL A 383 -27.56 -6.55 -10.22
N GLY A 384 -27.44 -7.82 -10.63
CA GLY A 384 -28.57 -8.76 -10.73
C GLY A 384 -29.03 -9.36 -9.40
N GLU A 385 -28.21 -9.28 -8.34
CA GLU A 385 -28.61 -9.71 -7.00
C GLU A 385 -29.23 -8.50 -6.26
N SER A 386 -30.44 -8.70 -5.75
CA SER A 386 -31.28 -7.69 -5.09
C SER A 386 -30.64 -7.11 -3.82
N TYR A 387 -29.71 -6.17 -3.97
CA TYR A 387 -29.21 -5.37 -2.86
C TYR A 387 -30.23 -4.29 -2.49
N SER A 388 -30.33 -4.02 -1.18
CA SER A 388 -31.10 -2.88 -0.67
C SER A 388 -30.57 -1.59 -1.29
N ALA A 389 -31.46 -0.65 -1.64
CA ALA A 389 -31.10 0.64 -2.26
C ALA A 389 -30.07 1.46 -1.44
N VAL A 390 -29.77 1.06 -0.20
CA VAL A 390 -28.88 1.75 0.74
C VAL A 390 -27.40 1.38 0.52
N ASP A 391 -27.09 0.15 0.08
CA ASP A 391 -25.69 -0.32 0.01
C ASP A 391 -25.04 -0.17 -1.36
N VAL A 392 -25.85 0.09 -2.39
CA VAL A 392 -25.39 0.13 -3.79
C VAL A 392 -24.48 1.33 -4.05
N LEU A 393 -24.83 2.53 -3.56
CA LEU A 393 -24.06 3.75 -3.83
C LEU A 393 -22.69 3.76 -3.15
N PRO A 394 -22.54 3.44 -1.84
CA PRO A 394 -21.20 3.35 -1.22
C PRO A 394 -20.30 2.34 -1.93
N ARG A 395 -20.87 1.20 -2.34
CA ARG A 395 -20.10 0.19 -3.07
C ARG A 395 -19.70 0.67 -4.45
N MET A 396 -20.56 1.37 -5.17
CA MET A 396 -20.22 2.00 -6.45
C MET A 396 -19.09 3.02 -6.29
N ALA A 397 -19.09 3.83 -5.23
CA ALA A 397 -18.03 4.81 -4.98
C ALA A 397 -16.70 4.10 -4.70
N GLN A 398 -16.74 3.01 -3.93
CA GLN A 398 -15.58 2.18 -3.66
C GLN A 398 -15.02 1.52 -4.94
N VAL A 399 -15.89 0.97 -5.79
CA VAL A 399 -15.50 0.33 -7.05
C VAL A 399 -14.89 1.36 -8.02
N LEU A 400 -15.50 2.55 -8.11
CA LEU A 400 -14.98 3.67 -8.89
C LEU A 400 -13.59 4.09 -8.40
N ALA A 401 -13.40 4.27 -7.09
CA ALA A 401 -12.09 4.60 -6.50
C ALA A 401 -11.04 3.52 -6.75
N GLN A 402 -11.39 2.24 -6.59
CA GLN A 402 -10.45 1.13 -6.77
C GLN A 402 -10.08 0.90 -8.24
N GLY A 403 -11.03 1.06 -9.17
CA GLY A 403 -10.82 0.89 -10.60
C GLY A 403 -10.01 2.03 -11.23
N THR A 404 -10.19 3.27 -10.75
CA THR A 404 -9.46 4.45 -11.24
C THR A 404 -8.16 4.72 -10.47
N GLY A 405 -8.08 4.28 -9.22
CA GLY A 405 -7.01 4.66 -8.29
C GLY A 405 -7.16 6.08 -7.73
N ALA A 406 -8.37 6.64 -7.76
CA ALA A 406 -8.68 7.95 -7.20
C ALA A 406 -8.42 8.00 -5.69
N ALA A 407 -7.99 9.17 -5.20
CA ALA A 407 -7.84 9.44 -3.76
C ALA A 407 -9.22 9.53 -3.10
N GLN A 408 -10.16 10.16 -3.81
CA GLN A 408 -11.56 10.26 -3.44
C GLN A 408 -12.45 9.98 -4.65
N ALA A 409 -13.54 9.25 -4.44
CA ALA A 409 -14.60 9.06 -5.43
C ALA A 409 -15.95 9.33 -4.78
N ARG A 410 -16.80 10.11 -5.44
CA ARG A 410 -18.10 10.52 -4.92
C ARG A 410 -19.21 10.28 -5.95
N ILE A 411 -20.38 9.92 -5.44
CA ILE A 411 -21.60 9.75 -6.21
C ILE A 411 -22.57 10.84 -5.82
N TRP A 412 -23.00 11.58 -6.82
CA TRP A 412 -24.00 12.64 -6.71
C TRP A 412 -25.33 12.13 -7.22
N LEU A 413 -26.39 12.42 -6.47
CA LEU A 413 -27.76 12.08 -6.83
C LEU A 413 -28.55 13.38 -7.01
N ARG A 414 -29.27 13.48 -8.12
CA ARG A 414 -30.20 14.58 -8.36
C ARG A 414 -31.52 14.30 -7.64
N ILE A 415 -31.92 15.19 -6.74
CA ILE A 415 -33.23 15.17 -6.09
C ILE A 415 -33.88 16.55 -6.30
N GLY A 416 -34.94 16.58 -7.12
CA GLY A 416 -35.55 17.83 -7.57
C GLY A 416 -34.56 18.70 -8.35
N GLU A 417 -34.39 19.94 -7.91
CA GLU A 417 -33.48 20.92 -8.51
C GLU A 417 -32.10 20.97 -7.84
N THR A 418 -31.74 19.96 -7.03
CA THR A 418 -30.45 19.93 -6.34
C THR A 418 -29.69 18.63 -6.59
N MET A 419 -28.37 18.73 -6.79
CA MET A 419 -27.42 17.63 -6.72
C MET A 419 -26.93 17.49 -5.29
N ARG A 420 -27.07 16.30 -4.72
CA ARG A 420 -26.63 16.00 -3.36
C ARG A 420 -25.59 14.89 -3.36
N PRO A 421 -24.54 15.00 -2.53
CA PRO A 421 -23.60 13.89 -2.34
C PRO A 421 -24.35 12.73 -1.66
N ALA A 422 -24.43 11.59 -2.33
CA ALA A 422 -25.16 10.43 -1.85
C ALA A 422 -24.24 9.36 -1.24
N ALA A 423 -23.01 9.24 -1.75
CA ALA A 423 -21.99 8.38 -1.19
C ALA A 423 -20.57 8.85 -1.58
N ALA A 424 -19.59 8.62 -0.71
CA ALA A 424 -18.18 8.92 -0.97
C ALA A 424 -17.28 7.78 -0.49
N TRP A 425 -16.15 7.59 -1.17
CA TRP A 425 -15.08 6.70 -0.75
C TRP A 425 -13.74 7.46 -0.79
N PRO A 426 -12.96 7.50 0.31
CA PRO A 426 -13.31 7.02 1.65
C PRO A 426 -14.49 7.78 2.27
N GLU A 427 -15.25 7.12 3.16
CA GLU A 427 -16.37 7.74 3.88
C GLU A 427 -15.85 8.88 4.76
N THR A 428 -16.05 10.12 4.32
CA THR A 428 -15.54 11.30 5.02
C THR A 428 -16.71 12.26 5.27
N ARG A 429 -17.48 12.02 6.34
CA ARG A 429 -18.71 12.79 6.64
C ARG A 429 -18.47 14.26 6.99
N ASP A 430 -17.28 14.63 7.47
CA ASP A 430 -16.96 16.02 7.87
C ASP A 430 -16.62 16.95 6.70
N THR A 431 -16.52 16.44 5.47
CA THR A 431 -16.12 17.20 4.26
C THR A 431 -17.08 17.00 3.09
N ASP A 432 -18.32 16.56 3.36
CA ASP A 432 -19.30 16.46 2.28
C ASP A 432 -19.69 17.87 1.79
N PRO A 433 -19.54 18.15 0.49
CA PRO A 433 -19.86 19.44 -0.10
C PRO A 433 -21.37 19.73 -0.01
N ASP A 434 -21.71 21.01 0.10
CA ASP A 434 -23.10 21.45 0.15
C ASP A 434 -23.88 21.06 -1.13
N PRO A 435 -25.21 20.83 -1.03
CA PRO A 435 -26.05 20.58 -2.19
C PRO A 435 -25.93 21.69 -3.24
N VAL A 436 -25.67 21.32 -4.49
CA VAL A 436 -25.48 22.26 -5.60
C VAL A 436 -26.79 22.35 -6.41
N PRO A 437 -27.33 23.55 -6.69
CA PRO A 437 -28.50 23.69 -7.54
C PRO A 437 -28.20 23.28 -9.00
N VAL A 438 -29.19 22.71 -9.67
CA VAL A 438 -29.09 22.26 -11.06
C VAL A 438 -29.98 23.12 -11.94
N GLU A 439 -29.38 23.83 -12.90
CA GLU A 439 -30.11 24.55 -13.93
C GLU A 439 -30.35 23.63 -15.15
N GLY A 440 -31.62 23.35 -15.45
CA GLY A 440 -32.00 22.54 -16.62
C GLY A 440 -31.53 21.09 -16.52
N ASP A 441 -30.85 20.60 -17.55
CA ASP A 441 -30.40 19.21 -17.65
C ASP A 441 -28.88 19.08 -17.85
N SER A 442 -28.12 20.15 -17.59
CA SER A 442 -26.66 20.16 -17.63
C SER A 442 -26.05 19.84 -16.27
N LEU A 443 -24.87 19.19 -16.30
CA LEU A 443 -24.09 18.91 -15.10
C LEU A 443 -23.53 20.23 -14.52
N PRO A 444 -23.79 20.56 -13.24
CA PRO A 444 -23.19 21.72 -12.59
C PRO A 444 -21.68 21.51 -12.36
N ASP A 445 -20.94 22.60 -12.14
CA ASP A 445 -19.53 22.50 -11.75
C ASP A 445 -19.42 21.97 -10.32
N LEU A 446 -18.91 20.74 -10.18
CA LEU A 446 -18.75 20.05 -8.91
C LEU A 446 -17.32 20.20 -8.33
N GLY A 447 -16.46 21.02 -8.96
CA GLY A 447 -15.07 21.26 -8.53
C GLY A 447 -14.10 20.09 -8.74
N GLU A 448 -14.62 18.91 -9.04
CA GLU A 448 -13.89 17.67 -9.32
C GLU A 448 -14.13 17.21 -10.77
N GLN A 449 -13.28 16.30 -11.27
CA GLN A 449 -13.56 15.63 -12.54
C GLN A 449 -14.83 14.79 -12.40
N ALA A 450 -15.93 15.29 -12.96
CA ALA A 450 -17.25 14.68 -12.87
C ALA A 450 -17.74 14.20 -14.24
N VAL A 451 -18.39 13.04 -14.24
CA VAL A 451 -19.04 12.42 -15.39
C VAL A 451 -20.53 12.29 -15.10
N GLU A 452 -21.36 12.74 -16.03
CA GLU A 452 -22.81 12.66 -15.91
C GLU A 452 -23.31 11.21 -15.96
N VAL A 453 -24.31 10.91 -15.13
CA VAL A 453 -25.03 9.64 -15.14
C VAL A 453 -26.42 9.91 -15.69
N ARG A 454 -26.67 9.44 -16.91
CA ARG A 454 -27.97 9.55 -17.59
C ARG A 454 -28.63 8.20 -17.74
N HIS A 455 -29.96 8.19 -17.71
CA HIS A 455 -30.76 7.02 -18.09
C HIS A 455 -31.93 7.49 -18.96
N GLN A 456 -32.04 6.94 -20.18
CA GLN A 456 -33.06 7.35 -21.16
C GLN A 456 -33.08 8.87 -21.44
N GLY A 457 -31.91 9.50 -21.48
CA GLY A 457 -31.74 10.93 -21.75
C GLY A 457 -31.83 11.84 -20.53
N GLU A 458 -32.39 11.38 -19.41
CA GLU A 458 -32.56 12.17 -18.18
C GLU A 458 -31.30 12.15 -17.31
N LEU A 459 -30.85 13.32 -16.82
CA LEU A 459 -29.74 13.43 -15.85
C LEU A 459 -30.19 12.98 -14.46
N LEU A 460 -29.65 11.84 -14.00
CA LEU A 460 -29.97 11.27 -12.68
C LEU A 460 -28.97 11.67 -11.60
N GLY A 461 -27.73 11.99 -11.98
CA GLY A 461 -26.64 12.20 -11.05
C GLY A 461 -25.30 12.38 -11.74
N ALA A 462 -24.23 12.27 -10.96
CA ALA A 462 -22.86 12.36 -11.45
C ALA A 462 -21.92 11.46 -10.66
N LEU A 463 -20.86 11.00 -11.31
CA LEU A 463 -19.71 10.36 -10.66
C LEU A 463 -18.56 11.34 -10.67
N SER A 464 -18.07 11.76 -9.51
CA SER A 464 -16.89 12.62 -9.41
C SER A 464 -15.70 11.86 -8.82
N ILE A 465 -14.50 12.17 -9.32
CA ILE A 465 -13.26 11.59 -8.84
C ILE A 465 -12.22 12.68 -8.61
N GLU A 466 -11.50 12.56 -7.50
CA GLU A 466 -10.31 13.33 -7.21
C GLU A 466 -9.09 12.42 -7.35
N MET A 467 -8.28 12.68 -8.39
CA MET A 467 -7.05 11.94 -8.61
C MET A 467 -5.93 12.49 -7.72
N PRO A 468 -5.06 11.63 -7.16
CA PRO A 468 -3.86 12.11 -6.48
C PRO A 468 -3.02 12.94 -7.47
N ALA A 469 -2.47 14.07 -7.02
CA ALA A 469 -1.63 14.96 -7.84
C ALA A 469 -0.47 14.27 -8.58
N ASN A 470 -0.08 13.06 -8.14
CA ASN A 470 1.03 12.27 -8.66
C ASN A 470 0.62 11.10 -9.59
N ASP A 471 -0.67 10.85 -9.85
CA ASP A 471 -1.18 9.78 -10.73
C ASP A 471 -2.43 10.30 -11.50
N PRO A 472 -2.27 11.21 -12.48
CA PRO A 472 -3.40 11.80 -13.21
C PRO A 472 -4.16 10.75 -14.02
N LEU A 473 -5.41 11.08 -14.38
CA LEU A 473 -6.29 10.19 -15.13
C LEU A 473 -5.78 9.95 -16.55
N ASP A 474 -5.56 8.69 -16.92
CA ASP A 474 -5.19 8.26 -18.27
C ASP A 474 -6.46 7.97 -19.12
N PRO A 475 -6.44 8.19 -20.45
CA PRO A 475 -7.54 7.87 -21.37
C PRO A 475 -8.21 6.50 -21.19
N GLY A 476 -7.48 5.47 -20.79
CA GLY A 476 -8.06 4.15 -20.53
C GLY A 476 -8.96 4.14 -19.27
N ARG A 477 -8.55 4.87 -18.22
CA ARG A 477 -9.33 5.01 -16.98
C ARG A 477 -10.51 5.95 -17.17
N ASP A 478 -10.34 7.01 -17.97
CA ASP A 478 -11.42 7.93 -18.32
C ASP A 478 -12.57 7.22 -19.05
N ARG A 479 -12.26 6.27 -19.96
CA ARG A 479 -13.28 5.38 -20.56
C ARG A 479 -13.98 4.51 -19.52
N LEU A 480 -13.24 3.91 -18.58
CA LEU A 480 -13.84 3.10 -17.52
C LEU A 480 -14.86 3.90 -16.69
N VAL A 481 -14.56 5.16 -16.35
CA VAL A 481 -15.50 6.03 -15.62
C VAL A 481 -16.77 6.26 -16.42
N ARG A 482 -16.65 6.55 -17.74
CA ARG A 482 -17.81 6.74 -18.62
C ARG A 482 -18.64 5.47 -18.81
N ASP A 483 -17.99 4.32 -18.94
CA ASP A 483 -18.67 3.02 -19.06
C ASP A 483 -19.43 2.70 -17.76
N LEU A 484 -18.81 2.94 -16.61
CA LEU A 484 -19.45 2.76 -15.31
C LEU A 484 -20.61 3.75 -15.11
N ALA A 485 -20.44 5.02 -15.51
CA ALA A 485 -21.51 6.02 -15.47
C ALA A 485 -22.71 5.61 -16.32
N SER A 486 -22.47 5.02 -17.48
CA SER A 486 -23.53 4.52 -18.35
C SER A 486 -24.32 3.37 -17.70
N GLN A 487 -23.66 2.48 -16.97
CA GLN A 487 -24.33 1.38 -16.26
C GLN A 487 -24.94 1.80 -14.92
N ALA A 488 -24.39 2.84 -14.28
CA ALA A 488 -24.86 3.41 -13.02
C ALA A 488 -26.28 3.99 -13.11
N GLY A 489 -26.75 4.34 -14.32
CA GLY A 489 -28.06 4.96 -14.53
C GLY A 489 -29.22 4.19 -13.92
N PHE A 490 -29.23 2.86 -14.05
CA PHE A 490 -30.31 2.04 -13.48
C PHE A 490 -30.32 2.07 -11.94
N ALA A 491 -29.14 1.98 -11.32
CA ALA A 491 -29.00 2.01 -9.87
C ALA A 491 -29.42 3.37 -9.30
N LEU A 492 -28.95 4.48 -9.90
CA LEU A 492 -29.33 5.83 -9.48
C LEU A 492 -30.83 6.07 -9.68
N ARG A 493 -31.44 5.54 -10.74
CA ARG A 493 -32.89 5.68 -10.96
C ARG A 493 -33.69 5.03 -9.84
N ASN A 494 -33.34 3.79 -9.47
CA ASN A 494 -34.03 3.07 -8.42
C ASN A 494 -33.89 3.77 -7.06
N VAL A 495 -32.69 4.25 -6.73
CA VAL A 495 -32.46 5.02 -5.50
C VAL A 495 -33.28 6.32 -5.51
N ARG A 496 -33.28 7.06 -6.62
CA ARG A 496 -34.06 8.31 -6.73
C ARG A 496 -35.55 8.07 -6.55
N LEU A 497 -36.10 7.04 -7.18
CA LEU A 497 -37.50 6.65 -7.02
C LEU A 497 -37.85 6.33 -5.57
N VAL A 498 -36.99 5.59 -4.86
CA VAL A 498 -37.18 5.29 -3.43
C VAL A 498 -37.18 6.57 -2.59
N GLU A 499 -36.27 7.51 -2.86
CA GLU A 499 -36.22 8.79 -2.16
C GLU A 499 -37.42 9.71 -2.46
N GLU A 500 -37.88 9.76 -3.72
CA GLU A 500 -39.09 10.47 -4.13
C GLU A 500 -40.34 9.91 -3.42
N VAL A 501 -40.48 8.58 -3.35
CA VAL A 501 -41.58 7.91 -2.63
C VAL A 501 -41.51 8.21 -1.14
N ARG A 502 -40.32 8.16 -0.53
CA ARG A 502 -40.12 8.51 0.89
C ARG A 502 -40.46 9.98 1.16
N ALA A 503 -40.06 10.89 0.28
CA ALA A 503 -40.39 12.31 0.39
C ALA A 503 -41.91 12.54 0.25
N SER A 504 -42.56 11.87 -0.71
CA SER A 504 -44.01 11.92 -0.89
C SER A 504 -44.75 11.40 0.34
N ARG A 505 -44.35 10.24 0.88
CA ARG A 505 -44.93 9.66 2.09
C ARG A 505 -44.77 10.58 3.31
N ARG A 506 -43.60 11.19 3.48
CA ARG A 506 -43.37 12.17 4.56
C ARG A 506 -44.33 13.35 4.46
N ARG A 507 -44.51 13.94 3.26
CA ARG A 507 -45.47 15.03 3.04
C ARG A 507 -46.90 14.63 3.40
N ILE A 508 -47.33 13.42 3.02
CA ILE A 508 -48.66 12.90 3.34
C ILE A 508 -48.83 12.74 4.85
N VAL A 509 -47.85 12.15 5.54
CA VAL A 509 -47.91 11.95 7.01
C VAL A 509 -47.95 13.30 7.72
N THR A 510 -47.12 14.27 7.34
CA THR A 510 -47.15 15.61 7.93
C THR A 510 -48.51 16.30 7.74
N ALA A 511 -49.10 16.20 6.54
CA ALA A 511 -50.42 16.75 6.28
C ALA A 511 -51.54 16.04 7.10
N GLN A 512 -51.41 14.74 7.35
CA GLN A 512 -52.34 13.98 8.21
C GLN A 512 -52.22 14.40 9.68
N ASP A 513 -51.00 14.54 10.19
CA ASP A 513 -50.74 14.99 11.56
C ASP A 513 -51.29 16.40 11.82
N GLU A 514 -51.17 17.31 10.86
CA GLU A 514 -51.74 18.65 10.93
C GLU A 514 -53.27 18.63 11.00
N ARG A 515 -53.93 17.78 10.20
CA ARG A 515 -55.38 17.59 10.25
C ARG A 515 -55.84 17.00 11.58
N ALA A 516 -55.13 16.01 12.11
CA ALA A 516 -55.46 15.38 13.39
C ALA A 516 -55.40 16.40 14.54
N LYS A 517 -54.38 17.27 14.58
CA LYS A 517 -54.27 18.35 15.57
C LYS A 517 -55.37 19.40 15.44
N ALA A 518 -55.76 19.76 14.21
CA ALA A 518 -56.87 20.68 13.98
C ALA A 518 -58.20 20.08 14.47
N LEU A 519 -58.41 18.78 14.25
CA LEU A 519 -59.60 18.07 14.72
C LEU A 519 -59.66 17.99 16.25
N GLU A 520 -58.55 17.63 16.91
CA GLU A 520 -58.43 17.61 18.37
C GLU A 520 -58.79 18.98 18.97
N ARG A 521 -58.26 20.06 18.41
CA ARG A 521 -58.55 21.42 18.84
C ARG A 521 -60.04 21.78 18.70
N ASN A 522 -60.67 21.43 17.57
CA ASN A 522 -62.10 21.69 17.37
C ASN A 522 -62.98 20.91 18.37
N ILE A 523 -62.60 19.67 18.72
CA ILE A 523 -63.29 18.88 19.75
C ILE A 523 -63.14 19.56 21.13
N HIS A 524 -61.93 19.98 21.48
CA HIS A 524 -61.61 20.56 22.79
C HIS A 524 -62.22 21.96 22.97
N ASP A 525 -62.13 22.82 21.95
CA ASP A 525 -62.61 24.21 22.03
C ASP A 525 -64.14 24.31 21.86
N GLY A 526 -64.76 23.47 21.02
CA GLY A 526 -66.20 23.54 20.76
C GLY A 526 -67.03 22.64 21.68
N ALA A 527 -66.95 21.32 21.44
CA ALA A 527 -67.87 20.36 22.04
C ALA A 527 -67.69 20.25 23.56
N GLN A 528 -66.45 20.23 24.04
CA GLN A 528 -66.18 20.08 25.48
C GLN A 528 -66.64 21.31 26.28
N GLN A 529 -66.40 22.53 25.77
CA GLN A 529 -66.83 23.76 26.45
C GLN A 529 -68.36 23.88 26.54
N GLN A 530 -69.07 23.54 25.45
CA GLN A 530 -70.53 23.53 25.42
C GLN A 530 -71.11 22.53 26.42
N LEU A 531 -70.57 21.30 26.48
CA LEU A 531 -71.02 20.28 27.43
C LEU A 531 -70.75 20.66 28.89
N VAL A 532 -69.61 21.30 29.19
CA VAL A 532 -69.32 21.81 30.53
C VAL A 532 -70.28 22.92 30.91
N ALA A 533 -70.55 23.87 30.01
CA ALA A 533 -71.51 24.96 30.26
C ALA A 533 -72.92 24.43 30.53
N LEU A 534 -73.40 23.48 29.73
CA LEU A 534 -74.67 22.77 29.96
C LEU A 534 -74.71 22.11 31.33
N SER A 535 -73.63 21.43 31.74
CA SER A 535 -73.56 20.75 33.04
C SER A 535 -73.63 21.71 34.24
N VAL A 536 -73.11 22.93 34.09
CA VAL A 536 -73.15 23.97 35.13
C VAL A 536 -74.54 24.59 35.20
N LYS A 537 -75.12 24.97 34.06
CA LYS A 537 -76.48 25.51 33.96
C LYS A 537 -77.52 24.53 34.51
N LEU A 538 -77.37 23.23 34.26
CA LEU A 538 -78.27 22.20 34.81
C LEU A 538 -78.25 22.16 36.35
N ARG A 539 -77.07 22.26 36.98
CA ARG A 539 -76.97 22.33 38.45
C ARG A 539 -77.63 23.59 39.02
N LEU A 540 -77.51 24.72 38.32
CA LEU A 540 -78.17 25.96 38.72
C LEU A 540 -79.70 25.82 38.63
N ALA A 541 -80.22 25.18 37.58
CA ALA A 541 -81.65 24.91 37.40
C ALA A 541 -82.18 24.05 38.56
N GLN A 542 -81.47 22.97 38.89
CA GLN A 542 -81.80 22.09 40.02
C GLN A 542 -81.88 22.84 41.36
N GLY A 543 -80.99 23.82 41.59
CA GLY A 543 -81.02 24.65 42.79
C GLY A 543 -82.20 25.63 42.87
N LEU A 544 -82.79 25.99 41.72
CA LEU A 544 -83.90 26.93 41.61
C LEU A 544 -85.28 26.27 41.73
N VAL A 545 -85.40 24.96 41.45
CA VAL A 545 -86.69 24.22 41.44
C VAL A 545 -87.55 24.46 42.69
N LYS A 546 -86.93 24.56 43.87
CA LYS A 546 -87.66 24.79 45.14
C LYS A 546 -87.82 26.26 45.53
N LYS A 547 -87.04 27.17 44.92
CA LYS A 547 -86.95 28.59 45.31
C LYS A 547 -87.73 29.50 44.36
N ASP A 548 -87.69 29.18 43.07
CA ASP A 548 -88.28 29.97 41.99
C ASP A 548 -88.60 29.01 40.81
N PRO A 549 -89.78 28.35 40.85
CA PRO A 549 -90.12 27.29 39.90
C PRO A 549 -90.29 27.80 38.46
N ASP A 550 -90.86 29.00 38.27
CA ASP A 550 -91.06 29.58 36.94
C ASP A 550 -89.72 29.88 36.25
N LYS A 551 -88.74 30.37 37.02
CA LYS A 551 -87.38 30.59 36.50
C LYS A 551 -86.63 29.30 36.22
N ALA A 552 -86.88 28.24 37.01
CA ALA A 552 -86.31 26.93 36.77
C ALA A 552 -86.87 26.29 35.49
N GLU A 553 -88.17 26.42 35.23
CA GLU A 553 -88.83 25.90 34.01
C GLU A 553 -88.30 26.57 32.74
N ASN A 554 -88.19 27.91 32.74
CA ASN A 554 -87.59 28.64 31.61
C ASN A 554 -86.13 28.22 31.34
N MET A 555 -85.32 28.08 32.39
CA MET A 555 -83.91 27.71 32.24
C MET A 555 -83.73 26.24 31.80
N LEU A 556 -84.67 25.36 32.13
CA LEU A 556 -84.71 23.99 31.60
C LEU A 556 -85.09 23.97 30.11
N GLY A 557 -85.99 24.85 29.66
CA GLY A 557 -86.31 25.02 28.24
C GLY A 557 -85.12 25.54 27.41
N GLU A 558 -84.38 26.51 27.95
CA GLU A 558 -83.12 27.00 27.36
C GLU A 558 -82.06 25.88 27.29
N LEU A 559 -81.88 25.12 28.38
CA LEU A 559 -80.97 23.97 28.43
C LEU A 559 -81.32 22.89 27.41
N GLN A 560 -82.61 22.63 27.18
CA GLN A 560 -83.06 21.67 26.17
C GLN A 560 -82.65 22.12 24.76
N THR A 561 -82.84 23.40 24.45
CA THR A 561 -82.47 23.98 23.16
C THR A 561 -80.95 23.96 22.97
N GLU A 562 -80.18 24.43 23.96
CA GLU A 562 -78.70 24.43 23.90
C GLU A 562 -78.09 23.02 23.81
N SER A 563 -78.72 22.01 24.43
CA SER A 563 -78.31 20.61 24.31
C SER A 563 -78.53 20.07 22.90
N GLN A 564 -79.62 20.48 22.27
CA GLN A 564 -79.95 20.09 20.91
C GLN A 564 -79.00 20.73 19.89
N ASP A 565 -78.65 22.00 20.10
CA ASP A 565 -77.64 22.71 19.30
C ASP A 565 -76.24 22.12 19.50
N ALA A 566 -75.86 21.76 20.74
CA ALA A 566 -74.59 21.08 21.02
C ALA A 566 -74.50 19.71 20.34
N LEU A 567 -75.61 18.96 20.29
CA LEU A 567 -75.69 17.68 19.57
C LEU A 567 -75.60 17.86 18.05
N GLU A 568 -76.20 18.92 17.49
CA GLU A 568 -76.09 19.28 16.08
C GLU A 568 -74.63 19.64 15.71
N ASN A 569 -73.98 20.49 16.51
CA ASN A 569 -72.57 20.86 16.36
C ASN A 569 -71.63 19.64 16.43
N LEU A 570 -71.86 18.72 17.38
CA LEU A 570 -71.11 17.46 17.47
C LEU A 570 -71.35 16.56 16.26
N ARG A 571 -72.58 16.52 15.74
CA ARG A 571 -72.91 15.76 14.51
C ARG A 571 -72.23 16.36 13.29
N ASP A 572 -72.14 17.69 13.19
CA ASP A 572 -71.43 18.35 12.10
C ASP A 572 -69.92 18.10 12.17
N LEU A 573 -69.34 18.13 13.37
CA LEU A 573 -67.95 17.74 13.62
C LEU A 573 -67.67 16.27 13.25
N ALA A 574 -68.60 15.36 13.58
CA ALA A 574 -68.49 13.93 13.25
C ALA A 574 -68.67 13.65 11.75
N ARG A 575 -69.57 14.37 11.07
CA ARG A 575 -69.77 14.29 9.61
C ARG A 575 -68.51 14.70 8.83
N GLY A 576 -67.70 15.59 9.39
CA GLY A 576 -66.41 16.01 8.83
C GLY A 576 -65.32 14.93 8.83
N ILE A 577 -65.48 13.84 9.60
CA ILE A 577 -64.53 12.72 9.68
C ILE A 577 -64.98 11.56 8.78
N TYR A 578 -66.26 11.21 8.82
CA TYR A 578 -66.86 10.20 7.94
C TYR A 578 -68.39 10.39 7.89
N PRO A 579 -69.02 10.55 6.71
CA PRO A 579 -70.46 10.74 6.63
C PRO A 579 -71.19 9.48 7.14
N PRO A 580 -72.02 9.56 8.19
CA PRO A 580 -72.71 8.37 8.73
C PRO A 580 -73.63 7.71 7.70
N VAL A 581 -74.23 8.52 6.83
CA VAL A 581 -75.10 8.04 5.74
C VAL A 581 -74.30 7.18 4.74
N LEU A 582 -73.02 7.49 4.51
CA LEU A 582 -72.12 6.68 3.69
C LEU A 582 -71.79 5.35 4.37
N ALA A 583 -71.60 5.37 5.69
CA ALA A 583 -71.35 4.15 6.49
C ALA A 583 -72.52 3.17 6.42
N ASP A 584 -73.74 3.70 6.63
CA ASP A 584 -74.92 2.89 6.88
C ASP A 584 -75.68 2.55 5.59
N LYS A 585 -75.70 3.47 4.62
CA LYS A 585 -76.58 3.39 3.43
C LYS A 585 -75.83 3.44 2.10
N GLY A 586 -74.51 3.64 2.11
CA GLY A 586 -73.67 3.64 0.92
C GLY A 586 -73.66 4.94 0.12
N LEU A 587 -72.82 4.93 -0.92
CA LEU A 587 -72.43 6.11 -1.70
C LEU A 587 -73.62 6.86 -2.29
N VAL A 588 -74.56 6.14 -2.90
CA VAL A 588 -75.75 6.69 -3.55
C VAL A 588 -76.59 7.50 -2.55
N ALA A 589 -76.95 6.89 -1.41
CA ALA A 589 -77.76 7.54 -0.39
C ALA A 589 -77.06 8.75 0.26
N ALA A 590 -75.74 8.69 0.39
CA ALA A 590 -74.95 9.80 0.91
C ALA A 590 -74.94 10.99 -0.07
N LEU A 591 -74.69 10.75 -1.36
CA LEU A 591 -74.70 11.78 -2.40
C LEU A 591 -76.09 12.40 -2.60
N GLU A 592 -77.16 11.61 -2.58
CA GLU A 592 -78.54 12.13 -2.62
C GLU A 592 -78.85 13.05 -1.44
N THR A 593 -78.35 12.71 -0.25
CA THR A 593 -78.54 13.53 0.95
C THR A 593 -77.81 14.86 0.84
N GLN A 594 -76.62 14.86 0.24
CA GLN A 594 -75.86 16.07 -0.03
C GLN A 594 -76.50 16.92 -1.13
N ALA A 595 -76.98 16.30 -2.20
CA ALA A 595 -77.66 16.96 -3.31
C ALA A 595 -78.92 17.73 -2.86
N ARG A 596 -79.70 17.18 -1.92
CA ARG A 596 -80.87 17.85 -1.33
C ARG A 596 -80.54 19.15 -0.58
N ARG A 597 -79.29 19.33 -0.14
CA ARG A 597 -78.84 20.52 0.61
C ARG A 597 -78.08 21.52 -0.25
N ALA A 598 -77.80 21.19 -1.51
CA ALA A 598 -77.10 22.09 -2.41
C ALA A 598 -77.97 23.31 -2.76
N ALA A 599 -77.35 24.49 -2.80
CA ALA A 599 -78.03 25.72 -3.17
C ALA A 599 -78.43 25.77 -4.67
N VAL A 600 -77.97 24.78 -5.45
CA VAL A 600 -78.25 24.63 -6.88
C VAL A 600 -79.03 23.33 -7.09
N PRO A 601 -80.05 23.28 -7.96
CA PRO A 601 -80.74 22.05 -8.28
C PRO A 601 -79.79 21.04 -8.93
N ILE A 602 -79.63 19.87 -8.30
CA ILE A 602 -78.80 18.77 -8.80
C ILE A 602 -79.70 17.59 -9.16
N THR A 603 -79.59 17.09 -10.39
CA THR A 603 -80.25 15.86 -10.85
C THR A 603 -79.23 14.73 -10.81
N PHE A 604 -79.58 13.60 -10.20
CA PHE A 604 -78.70 12.46 -10.00
C PHE A 604 -79.25 11.26 -10.77
N ASP A 605 -78.44 10.69 -11.67
CA ASP A 605 -78.76 9.48 -12.42
C ASP A 605 -77.80 8.38 -12.00
N VAL A 606 -78.34 7.23 -11.59
CA VAL A 606 -77.58 6.15 -10.96
C VAL A 606 -78.04 4.84 -11.56
N ASP A 607 -77.12 4.16 -12.24
CA ASP A 607 -77.36 2.81 -12.74
C ASP A 607 -76.27 1.86 -12.23
N GLY A 608 -76.69 0.72 -11.68
CA GLY A 608 -75.81 -0.37 -11.27
C GLY A 608 -74.84 -0.13 -10.10
N VAL A 609 -74.93 0.99 -9.36
CA VAL A 609 -74.00 1.28 -8.26
C VAL A 609 -74.41 0.55 -6.98
N GLY A 610 -73.67 -0.51 -6.64
CA GLY A 610 -73.83 -1.28 -5.40
C GLY A 610 -72.97 -0.77 -4.23
N ARG A 611 -72.71 -1.63 -3.24
CA ARG A 611 -71.78 -1.35 -2.14
C ARG A 611 -70.34 -1.72 -2.51
N TYR A 612 -69.41 -0.85 -2.16
CA TYR A 612 -67.98 -1.00 -2.41
C TYR A 612 -67.18 -0.95 -1.09
N PRO A 613 -65.89 -1.33 -1.10
CA PRO A 613 -65.02 -1.15 0.06
C PRO A 613 -65.06 0.31 0.55
N ARG A 614 -65.08 0.49 1.88
CA ARG A 614 -65.28 1.80 2.53
C ARG A 614 -64.33 2.89 2.03
N ASP A 615 -63.07 2.52 1.76
CA ASP A 615 -62.05 3.45 1.30
C ASP A 615 -62.34 3.99 -0.11
N VAL A 616 -62.97 3.16 -0.97
CA VAL A 616 -63.37 3.52 -2.33
C VAL A 616 -64.62 4.41 -2.30
N GLU A 617 -65.62 4.05 -1.50
CA GLU A 617 -66.83 4.88 -1.34
C GLU A 617 -66.51 6.26 -0.73
N ALA A 618 -65.61 6.32 0.24
CA ALA A 618 -65.15 7.57 0.83
C ALA A 618 -64.39 8.44 -0.16
N ALA A 619 -63.49 7.86 -0.96
CA ALA A 619 -62.73 8.60 -1.96
C ALA A 619 -63.57 9.16 -3.12
N VAL A 620 -64.72 8.55 -3.42
CA VAL A 620 -65.66 9.07 -4.43
C VAL A 620 -66.62 10.10 -3.85
N TYR A 621 -66.93 9.99 -2.55
CA TYR A 621 -67.83 10.92 -1.87
C TYR A 621 -67.19 12.29 -1.59
N PHE A 622 -65.91 12.32 -1.17
CA PHE A 622 -65.13 13.54 -0.92
C PHE A 622 -64.49 14.07 -2.19
#